data_AF-A0A2G3AEB7-F1
#
_entry.id   AF-A0A2G3AEB7-F1
#
_cell.length_a   1.000
_cell.length_b   1.000
_cell.length_c   1.000
_cell.angle_alpha   90.00
_cell.angle_beta   90.00
_cell.angle_gamma   90.00
#
_symmetry.space_group_name_H-M   'P 1'
#
loop_
_entity.id
_entity.type
_entity.pdbx_description
1 polymer ?
#
loop_
_entity_poly.entity_id
_entity_poly.type
_entity_poly.pdbx_seq_one_letter_code
_entity_poly.pdbx_strand_id
1 'polypeptide(L)'
;MKKIIIIIFFSLGFLLLSQISSMVASKHPYPPCLDCTCTGNYCKQPGETVPYEWSELIGTEIHKAKVIVERTNPNVTAVVLLEVSCIHIFNVCCNRVWLCPDGDGRVRIKPIVG
;
A
#
# COMPACT_ATOMS: atom_id res chain seq x y z
N MET A 1 -56.49 23.63 -0.21
CA MET A 1 -55.35 23.26 -1.08
C MET A 1 -54.04 23.92 -0.62
N LYS A 2 -53.65 23.80 0.65
CA LYS A 2 -52.38 24.38 1.19
C LYS A 2 -51.55 23.40 2.03
N LYS A 3 -52.08 22.21 2.36
CA LYS A 3 -51.39 21.20 3.18
C LYS A 3 -50.60 20.15 2.38
N ILE A 4 -50.88 20.00 1.09
CA ILE A 4 -50.26 18.97 0.23
C ILE A 4 -48.86 19.39 -0.26
N ILE A 5 -48.59 20.69 -0.39
CA ILE A 5 -47.32 21.21 -0.93
C ILE A 5 -46.15 21.03 0.06
N ILE A 6 -46.43 21.04 1.37
CA ILE A 6 -45.39 20.93 2.41
C ILE A 6 -44.81 19.51 2.48
N ILE A 7 -45.62 18.49 2.19
CA ILE A 7 -45.18 17.08 2.27
C ILE A 7 -44.20 16.75 1.14
N ILE A 8 -44.37 17.34 -0.05
CA ILE A 8 -43.53 17.06 -1.22
C ILE A 8 -42.11 17.62 -1.02
N PHE A 9 -41.96 18.78 -0.37
CA PHE A 9 -40.64 19.34 -0.03
C PHE A 9 -39.89 18.51 1.02
N PHE A 10 -40.61 17.84 1.93
CA PHE A 10 -40.00 16.96 2.92
C PHE A 10 -39.51 15.64 2.30
N SER A 11 -40.19 15.13 1.26
CA SER A 11 -39.78 13.91 0.55
C SER A 11 -38.64 14.11 -0.45
N LEU A 12 -38.52 15.29 -1.09
CA LEU A 12 -37.40 15.56 -2.01
C LEU A 12 -36.10 15.93 -1.29
N GLY A 13 -36.16 16.52 -0.10
CA GLY A 13 -34.98 16.80 0.72
C GLY A 13 -34.36 15.55 1.35
N PHE A 14 -35.19 14.52 1.60
CA PHE A 14 -34.72 13.29 2.24
C PHE A 14 -34.04 12.31 1.27
N LEU A 15 -34.30 12.42 -0.03
CA LEU A 15 -33.65 11.60 -1.06
C LEU A 15 -32.28 12.13 -1.52
N LEU A 16 -31.93 13.37 -1.17
CA LEU A 16 -30.59 13.94 -1.42
C LEU A 16 -29.58 13.66 -0.29
N LEU A 17 -30.03 13.14 0.85
CA LEU A 17 -29.16 12.74 1.96
C LEU A 17 -28.73 11.26 1.89
N SER A 18 -29.24 10.48 0.93
CA SER A 18 -28.94 9.04 0.80
C SER A 18 -27.61 8.71 0.11
N GLN A 19 -26.82 9.72 -0.29
CA GLN A 19 -25.58 9.52 -1.07
C GLN A 19 -24.30 9.99 -0.36
N ILE A 20 -24.36 10.50 0.87
CA ILE A 20 -23.17 11.01 1.59
C ILE A 20 -22.73 10.07 2.72
N SER A 21 -23.26 8.85 2.77
CA SER A 21 -22.68 7.80 3.61
C SER A 21 -21.45 7.23 2.91
N SER A 22 -20.30 7.81 3.27
CA SER A 22 -19.07 7.06 3.44
C SER A 22 -18.33 6.67 2.16
N MET A 23 -17.80 7.67 1.44
CA MET A 23 -16.38 7.58 1.05
C MET A 23 -15.54 7.68 2.34
N VAL A 24 -15.64 6.68 3.21
CA VAL A 24 -14.68 6.51 4.30
C VAL A 24 -13.41 6.09 3.59
N ALA A 25 -12.55 7.07 3.31
CA ALA A 25 -11.16 6.81 2.98
C ALA A 25 -10.66 5.85 4.06
N SER A 26 -10.30 4.63 3.65
CA SER A 26 -9.87 3.61 4.59
C SER A 26 -8.73 4.19 5.42
N LYS A 27 -8.78 4.05 6.74
CA LYS A 27 -7.69 4.41 7.66
C LYS A 27 -6.50 3.43 7.51
N HIS A 28 -6.28 2.90 6.32
CA HIS A 28 -5.16 2.03 5.97
C HIS A 28 -4.16 2.89 5.20
N PRO A 29 -2.91 3.05 5.68
CA PRO A 29 -1.89 3.77 4.95
C PRO A 29 -1.71 3.11 3.58
N TYR A 30 -1.76 3.93 2.54
CA TYR A 30 -1.66 3.49 1.15
C TYR A 30 -0.23 2.97 0.86
N PRO A 31 -0.09 1.85 0.13
CA PRO A 31 -1.15 1.03 -0.47
C PRO A 31 -1.88 0.15 0.57
N PRO A 32 -3.17 -0.19 0.33
CA PRO A 32 -3.92 -1.09 1.21
C PRO A 32 -3.17 -2.42 1.35
N CYS A 33 -2.95 -2.86 2.59
CA CYS A 33 -2.19 -4.06 2.90
C CYS A 33 -2.95 -5.32 2.43
N LEU A 34 -2.29 -6.20 1.68
CA LEU A 34 -2.74 -7.57 1.47
C LEU A 34 -2.15 -8.44 2.58
N ASP A 35 -2.92 -8.66 3.65
CA ASP A 35 -2.50 -9.41 4.82
C ASP A 35 -2.03 -10.83 4.45
N CYS A 36 -0.86 -11.23 4.96
CA CYS A 36 -0.35 -12.57 4.80
C CYS A 36 0.64 -12.96 5.92
N THR A 37 0.92 -14.26 6.05
CA THR A 37 1.79 -14.82 7.10
C THR A 37 3.15 -15.27 6.55
N CYS A 38 3.56 -14.74 5.40
CA CYS A 38 4.80 -15.08 4.71
C CYS A 38 5.60 -13.80 4.42
N THR A 39 6.90 -13.96 4.18
CA THR A 39 7.76 -12.86 3.73
C THR A 39 8.74 -13.38 2.68
N GLY A 40 9.19 -12.50 1.78
CA GLY A 40 10.17 -12.85 0.76
C GLY A 40 9.73 -14.06 -0.07
N ASN A 41 10.68 -14.95 -0.37
CA ASN A 41 10.40 -16.11 -1.23
C ASN A 41 9.38 -17.11 -0.64
N TYR A 42 9.07 -17.04 0.65
CA TYR A 42 8.01 -17.89 1.24
C TYR A 42 6.61 -17.49 0.76
N CYS A 43 6.43 -16.30 0.20
CA CYS A 43 5.17 -15.88 -0.41
C CYS A 43 4.98 -16.36 -1.85
N LYS A 44 6.04 -16.92 -2.45
CA LYS A 44 6.07 -17.30 -3.85
C LYS A 44 5.18 -18.52 -4.11
N GLN A 45 4.30 -18.40 -5.11
CA GLN A 45 3.47 -19.52 -5.55
C GLN A 45 4.22 -20.39 -6.59
N PRO A 46 3.90 -21.70 -6.69
CA PRO A 46 4.47 -22.57 -7.70
C PRO A 46 4.25 -22.02 -9.12
N GLY A 47 5.32 -21.93 -9.92
CA GLY A 47 5.27 -21.43 -11.29
C GLY A 47 5.48 -19.92 -11.45
N GLU A 48 5.55 -19.15 -10.36
CA GLU A 48 5.87 -17.73 -10.45
C GLU A 48 7.34 -17.50 -10.81
N THR A 49 7.59 -16.49 -11.65
CA THR A 49 8.93 -16.08 -12.07
C THR A 49 9.32 -14.71 -11.51
N VAL A 50 8.38 -13.97 -10.93
CA VAL A 50 8.65 -12.66 -10.32
C VAL A 50 9.50 -12.79 -9.05
N PRO A 51 10.36 -11.81 -8.75
CA PRO A 51 11.16 -11.78 -7.53
C PRO A 51 10.31 -11.38 -6.33
N TYR A 52 10.65 -11.96 -5.17
CA TYR A 52 10.13 -11.57 -3.86
C TYR A 52 11.24 -11.06 -2.93
N GLU A 53 12.49 -11.13 -3.37
CA GLU A 53 13.67 -10.65 -2.66
C GLU A 53 14.66 -10.09 -3.69
N TRP A 54 15.40 -9.04 -3.32
CA TRP A 54 16.29 -8.30 -4.23
C TRP A 54 17.68 -8.06 -3.62
N SER A 55 18.45 -9.12 -3.38
CA SER A 55 19.78 -9.03 -2.78
C SER A 55 20.75 -8.13 -3.55
N GLU A 56 20.60 -8.07 -4.87
CA GLU A 56 21.40 -7.27 -5.79
C GLU A 56 21.18 -5.76 -5.65
N LEU A 57 20.11 -5.33 -4.97
CA LEU A 57 19.80 -3.91 -4.80
C LEU A 57 20.54 -3.26 -3.64
N ILE A 58 21.22 -4.01 -2.76
CA ILE A 58 22.04 -3.44 -1.69
C ILE A 58 23.07 -2.46 -2.28
N GLY A 59 23.16 -1.26 -1.71
CA GLY A 59 24.03 -0.17 -2.19
C GLY A 59 23.50 0.60 -3.40
N THR A 60 22.36 0.21 -3.99
CA THR A 60 21.69 0.98 -5.05
C THR A 60 21.02 2.22 -4.46
N GLU A 61 20.99 3.33 -5.21
CA GLU A 61 20.24 4.53 -4.82
C GLU A 61 18.76 4.20 -4.59
N ILE A 62 18.17 4.74 -3.53
CA ILE A 62 16.89 4.27 -2.98
C ILE A 62 15.70 4.43 -3.94
N HIS A 63 15.64 5.52 -4.71
CA HIS A 63 14.56 5.74 -5.68
C HIS A 63 14.74 4.90 -6.93
N LYS A 64 15.98 4.67 -7.37
CA LYS A 64 16.29 3.70 -8.42
C LYS A 64 15.89 2.28 -7.99
N ALA A 65 16.15 1.90 -6.74
CA ALA A 65 15.72 0.62 -6.20
C ALA A 65 14.19 0.47 -6.19
N LYS A 66 13.46 1.54 -5.82
CA LYS A 66 11.99 1.58 -5.91
C LYS A 66 11.49 1.25 -7.31
N VAL A 67 12.04 1.92 -8.33
CA VAL A 67 11.67 1.69 -9.73
C VAL A 67 11.98 0.24 -10.15
N ILE A 68 13.11 -0.32 -9.74
CA ILE A 68 13.47 -1.71 -10.09
C ILE A 68 12.50 -2.70 -9.44
N VAL A 69 12.17 -2.54 -8.15
CA VAL A 69 11.25 -3.43 -7.44
C VAL A 69 9.88 -3.43 -8.11
N GLU A 70 9.28 -2.26 -8.32
CA GLU A 70 7.93 -2.14 -8.90
C GLU A 70 7.87 -2.59 -10.35
N ARG A 71 8.96 -2.46 -11.10
CA ARG A 71 9.07 -2.94 -12.48
C ARG A 71 9.24 -4.46 -12.56
N THR A 72 9.99 -5.06 -11.63
CA THR A 72 10.31 -6.49 -11.67
C THR A 72 9.24 -7.35 -10.99
N ASN A 73 8.51 -6.81 -10.02
CA ASN A 73 7.32 -7.40 -9.44
C ASN A 73 6.17 -6.36 -9.45
N PRO A 74 5.29 -6.37 -10.45
CA PRO A 74 4.19 -5.40 -10.55
C PRO A 74 3.08 -5.60 -9.51
N ASN A 75 3.13 -6.69 -8.73
CA ASN A 75 2.13 -6.98 -7.69
C ASN A 75 2.45 -6.31 -6.35
N VAL A 76 3.61 -5.66 -6.23
CA VAL A 76 4.06 -5.02 -4.99
C VAL A 76 4.29 -3.54 -5.18
N THR A 77 4.15 -2.79 -4.09
CA THR A 77 4.56 -1.38 -4.00
C THR A 77 5.80 -1.28 -3.13
N ALA A 78 6.83 -0.60 -3.63
CA ALA A 78 8.02 -0.31 -2.85
C ALA A 78 7.84 0.99 -2.05
N VAL A 79 8.00 0.92 -0.73
CA VAL A 79 7.84 2.07 0.15
C VAL A 79 9.18 2.45 0.75
N VAL A 80 9.63 3.66 0.47
CA VAL A 80 10.89 4.21 0.98
C VAL A 80 10.69 4.73 2.40
N LEU A 81 11.49 4.23 3.33
CA LEU A 81 11.52 4.70 4.71
C LEU A 81 12.36 5.98 4.82
N LEU A 82 11.87 6.93 5.61
CA LEU A 82 12.59 8.19 5.87
C LEU A 82 13.73 8.01 6.87
N GLU A 83 13.63 7.01 7.75
CA GLU A 83 14.63 6.76 8.79
C GLU A 83 15.60 5.66 8.39
N VAL A 84 16.88 5.92 8.64
CA VAL A 84 17.98 4.94 8.56
C VAL A 84 17.80 3.84 9.60
N SER A 85 17.03 4.04 10.66
CA SER A 85 16.81 3.04 11.69
C SER A 85 16.05 1.81 11.17
N CYS A 86 15.19 2.00 10.16
CA CYS A 86 14.32 0.97 9.57
C CYS A 86 13.53 0.20 10.63
N ILE A 87 13.07 0.93 11.65
CA ILE A 87 12.43 0.36 12.84
C ILE A 87 11.16 -0.41 12.45
N HIS A 88 11.17 -1.67 12.91
CA HIS A 88 10.12 -2.69 12.92
C HIS A 88 8.73 -2.23 12.48
N ILE A 89 8.41 -2.58 11.25
CA ILE A 89 7.07 -2.49 10.71
C ILE A 89 6.38 -3.79 11.07
N PHE A 90 5.41 -3.71 11.98
CA PHE A 90 4.81 -4.89 12.60
C PHE A 90 3.77 -5.59 11.73
N ASN A 91 3.30 -4.95 10.66
CA ASN A 91 2.37 -5.58 9.73
C ASN A 91 3.11 -6.19 8.54
N VAL A 92 2.66 -7.35 8.08
CA VAL A 92 3.21 -8.05 6.91
C VAL A 92 2.21 -7.93 5.76
N CYS A 93 2.62 -7.33 4.65
CA CYS A 93 1.81 -7.16 3.45
C CYS A 93 2.47 -7.81 2.24
N CYS A 94 1.77 -8.76 1.61
CA CYS A 94 2.27 -9.48 0.44
C CYS A 94 2.39 -8.60 -0.82
N ASN A 95 1.78 -7.42 -0.82
CA ASN A 95 1.84 -6.44 -1.89
C ASN A 95 2.76 -5.25 -1.57
N ARG A 96 3.72 -5.42 -0.65
CA ARG A 96 4.61 -4.36 -0.22
C ARG A 96 6.05 -4.82 -0.09
N VAL A 97 6.97 -3.90 -0.34
CA VAL A 97 8.40 -4.06 -0.07
C VAL A 97 8.90 -2.80 0.62
N TRP A 98 9.52 -2.96 1.78
CA TRP A 98 10.17 -1.83 2.46
C TRP A 98 11.57 -1.58 1.92
N LEU A 99 11.83 -0.34 1.55
CA LEU A 99 13.15 0.13 1.14
C LEU A 99 13.74 0.99 2.25
N CYS A 100 14.83 0.47 2.81
CA CYS A 100 15.48 0.98 3.99
C CYS A 100 16.81 1.63 3.61
N PRO A 101 16.92 2.97 3.66
CA PRO A 101 18.14 3.66 3.27
C PRO A 101 19.25 3.56 4.34
N ASP A 102 20.50 3.70 3.91
CA ASP A 102 21.65 4.04 4.75
C ASP A 102 21.83 5.57 4.83
N GLY A 103 22.93 6.02 5.45
CA GLY A 103 23.24 7.45 5.60
C GLY A 103 23.48 8.18 4.27
N ASP A 104 23.75 7.46 3.18
CA ASP A 104 24.00 8.01 1.84
C ASP A 104 22.76 7.93 0.93
N GLY A 105 21.61 7.51 1.47
CA GLY A 105 20.38 7.34 0.69
C GLY A 105 20.41 6.13 -0.25
N ARG A 106 21.18 5.09 0.10
CA ARG A 106 21.26 3.84 -0.65
C ARG A 106 20.62 2.70 0.13
N VAL A 107 20.21 1.64 -0.55
CA VAL A 107 19.61 0.46 0.09
C VAL A 107 20.61 -0.17 1.06
N ARG A 108 20.28 -0.17 2.36
CA ARG A 108 21.14 -0.76 3.40
C ARG A 108 20.95 -2.26 3.54
N ILE A 109 19.70 -2.71 3.48
CA ILE A 109 19.30 -4.10 3.74
C ILE A 109 18.63 -4.69 2.50
N LYS A 110 18.70 -6.01 2.36
CA LYS A 110 18.01 -6.75 1.30
C LYS A 110 16.50 -6.41 1.31
N PRO A 111 15.95 -5.84 0.23
CA PRO A 111 14.51 -5.68 0.09
C PRO A 111 13.83 -7.05 -0.01
N ILE A 112 12.74 -7.22 0.73
CA ILE A 112 11.91 -8.42 0.74
C ILE A 112 10.43 -8.02 0.71
N VAL A 113 9.58 -8.86 0.13
CA VAL A 113 8.12 -8.72 0.25
C VAL A 113 7.70 -8.90 1.72
N GLY A 114 6.89 -7.96 2.22
CA GLY A 114 6.41 -7.88 3.61
C GLY A 114 6.02 -6.46 4.04
#